data_AF-A0A7J8DL42-F1
#
_entry.id   AF-A0A7J8DL42-F1
#
_cell.length_a   1.000
_cell.length_b   1.000
_cell.length_c   1.000
_cell.angle_alpha   90.00
_cell.angle_beta   90.00
_cell.angle_gamma   90.00
#
_symmetry.space_group_name_H-M   'P 1'
#
loop_
_entity.id
_entity.type
_entity.pdbx_description
1 polymer ?
#
loop_
_entity_poly.entity_id
_entity_poly.type
_entity_poly.pdbx_seq_one_letter_code
_entity_poly.pdbx_strand_id
1 'polypeptide(L)'
;MFVARSIAADHKDLIHDVSFDFHGRRMATCSSDQSVKVWDKSESGDWHCTASWKTHSGSVWRVTWAHPEFGQVLASCSFDRTAAVWEEIVGESNDKLRGQSHWVKRTTLVDSRTSVTDVKFAPKHMGLMLATCSADGIVRIYEAPDVMNLSQWSLQHEISCKLSCSCISWNPSSSRAHSPMIAVGSDDSSPNAMAKVQIFEYNENTRKYAKAETLMTVTDPVHDIAFAPNLGRSYHILAIATKDVRIFTLKPVRKELTSSGGPTKFEIHIVAQFDNHNSQVWRVSWNITGTVLASSGDDGCVRLWKANYMDNWKCTGILKGNGSPVSGSSQQGNLNPSLGSNIPNLQNSSNGSSLGSMCFLLFGFLCIYYFSLFLLLFFFFFVICCFVLVFCFCLHCFRYFFPPLDSPRAGSRWSSYAQLLPPPPPPPLPSPLVEHSCDADTANLQYPHPRRRSLSRPLNPLPENEGV
;
A
#
# COMPACT_ATOMS: atom_id res chain seq x y z
N MET A 1 26.30 -11.84 -2.20
CA MET A 1 26.04 -11.57 -3.62
C MET A 1 24.59 -11.91 -3.89
N PHE A 2 23.77 -10.98 -4.39
CA PHE A 2 22.38 -11.32 -4.76
C PHE A 2 22.39 -12.02 -6.11
N VAL A 3 21.75 -13.19 -6.19
CA VAL A 3 21.58 -13.94 -7.44
C VAL A 3 20.14 -13.77 -7.87
N ALA A 4 19.91 -13.06 -8.98
CA ALA A 4 18.60 -13.01 -9.61
C ALA A 4 18.30 -14.38 -10.22
N ARG A 5 17.19 -15.00 -9.80
CA ARG A 5 16.64 -16.21 -10.42
C ARG A 5 15.33 -15.82 -11.09
N SER A 6 15.19 -16.17 -12.37
CA SER A 6 13.89 -16.11 -13.04
C SER A 6 12.99 -17.22 -12.52
N ILE A 7 11.70 -16.95 -12.41
CA ILE A 7 10.67 -17.90 -12.00
C ILE A 7 9.58 -17.91 -13.06
N ALA A 8 9.14 -19.10 -13.47
CA ALA A 8 8.02 -19.24 -14.39
C ALA A 8 6.73 -18.95 -13.62
N ALA A 9 5.97 -17.94 -14.04
CA ALA A 9 4.73 -17.55 -13.38
C ALA A 9 3.52 -18.38 -13.84
N ASP A 10 3.66 -19.21 -14.87
CA ASP A 10 2.63 -20.11 -15.42
C ASP A 10 1.25 -19.46 -15.65
N HIS A 11 1.24 -18.16 -15.94
CA HIS A 11 0.10 -17.43 -16.45
C HIS A 11 -0.03 -17.68 -17.96
N LYS A 12 -1.26 -17.71 -18.47
CA LYS A 12 -1.54 -17.99 -19.90
C LYS A 12 -1.49 -16.75 -20.79
N ASP A 13 -1.37 -15.58 -20.18
CA ASP A 13 -1.44 -14.26 -20.81
C ASP A 13 -0.63 -13.25 -19.98
N LEU A 14 -0.51 -12.01 -20.45
CA LEU A 14 0.26 -10.93 -19.85
C LEU A 14 -0.04 -10.74 -18.36
N ILE A 15 1.02 -10.54 -17.56
CA ILE A 15 0.95 -10.26 -16.13
C ILE A 15 0.93 -8.75 -15.94
N HIS A 16 -0.07 -8.22 -15.23
CA HIS A 16 -0.27 -6.78 -15.06
C HIS A 16 0.33 -6.25 -13.77
N ASP A 17 0.34 -7.03 -12.69
CA ASP A 17 0.80 -6.60 -11.38
C ASP A 17 1.40 -7.74 -10.54
N VAL A 18 2.30 -7.35 -9.64
CA VAL A 18 2.94 -8.21 -8.65
C VAL A 18 2.99 -7.46 -7.33
N SER A 19 2.47 -8.06 -6.26
CA SER A 19 2.38 -7.44 -4.94
C SER A 19 2.90 -8.38 -3.86
N PHE A 20 3.82 -7.90 -3.03
CA PHE A 20 4.36 -8.64 -1.89
C PHE A 20 3.47 -8.49 -0.66
N ASP A 21 3.45 -9.52 0.19
CA ASP A 21 2.89 -9.39 1.53
C ASP A 21 3.75 -8.49 2.43
N PHE A 22 3.20 -8.14 3.59
CA PHE A 22 3.89 -7.30 4.57
C PHE A 22 5.26 -7.86 5.03
N HIS A 23 5.45 -9.18 5.01
CA HIS A 23 6.71 -9.81 5.44
C HIS A 23 7.71 -10.08 4.29
N GLY A 24 7.33 -9.84 3.03
CA GLY A 24 8.15 -10.15 1.84
C GLY A 24 8.44 -11.65 1.66
N ARG A 25 7.58 -12.52 2.22
CA ARG A 25 7.65 -13.98 2.14
C ARG A 25 6.62 -14.57 1.18
N ARG A 26 5.59 -13.81 0.83
CA ARG A 26 4.55 -14.17 -0.11
C ARG A 26 4.46 -13.10 -1.20
N MET A 27 4.00 -13.49 -2.38
CA MET A 27 3.62 -12.56 -3.42
C MET A 27 2.35 -13.02 -4.13
N ALA A 28 1.57 -12.06 -4.61
CA ALA A 28 0.41 -12.30 -5.47
C ALA A 28 0.71 -11.73 -6.86
N THR A 29 0.33 -12.47 -7.90
CA THR A 29 0.46 -12.07 -9.32
C THR A 29 -0.91 -12.10 -9.99
N CYS A 30 -1.19 -11.15 -10.89
CA CYS A 30 -2.46 -11.10 -11.61
C CYS A 30 -2.27 -10.84 -13.12
N SER A 31 -3.18 -11.35 -13.94
CA SER A 31 -2.99 -11.46 -15.40
C SER A 31 -4.26 -11.20 -16.21
N SER A 32 -4.08 -10.96 -17.52
CA SER A 32 -5.14 -11.04 -18.54
C SER A 32 -5.84 -12.41 -18.59
N ASP A 33 -5.21 -13.49 -18.11
CA ASP A 33 -5.81 -14.84 -18.08
C ASP A 33 -6.95 -15.01 -17.05
N GLN A 34 -7.37 -13.90 -16.42
CA GLN A 34 -8.46 -13.79 -15.44
C GLN A 34 -8.16 -14.48 -14.10
N SER A 35 -6.90 -14.85 -13.85
CA SER A 35 -6.47 -15.52 -12.62
C SER A 35 -5.61 -14.63 -11.73
N VAL A 36 -5.67 -14.95 -10.43
CA VAL A 36 -4.65 -14.56 -9.45
C VAL A 36 -3.93 -15.82 -9.01
N LYS A 37 -2.61 -15.70 -8.83
CA LYS A 37 -1.78 -16.72 -8.22
C LYS A 37 -1.12 -16.16 -6.97
N VAL A 38 -0.97 -17.00 -5.95
CA VAL A 38 -0.22 -16.72 -4.73
C VAL A 38 0.97 -17.66 -4.67
N TRP A 39 2.11 -17.08 -4.33
CA TRP A 39 3.40 -17.73 -4.29
C TRP A 39 4.00 -17.51 -2.92
N ASP A 40 4.51 -18.59 -2.35
CA ASP A 40 5.20 -18.56 -1.07
C ASP A 40 6.68 -18.83 -1.29
N LYS A 41 7.51 -18.21 -0.46
CA LYS A 41 8.97 -18.31 -0.51
C LYS A 41 9.46 -19.33 0.50
N SER A 42 10.11 -20.38 0.01
CA SER A 42 10.73 -21.42 0.84
C SER A 42 11.92 -20.87 1.64
N GLU A 43 12.37 -21.63 2.64
CA GLU A 43 13.59 -21.33 3.40
C GLU A 43 14.86 -21.34 2.53
N SER A 44 14.87 -22.11 1.42
CA SER A 44 15.96 -22.06 0.41
C SER A 44 15.96 -20.77 -0.41
N GLY A 45 14.90 -19.96 -0.31
CA GLY A 45 14.71 -18.70 -1.03
C GLY A 45 14.03 -18.85 -2.39
N ASP A 46 13.57 -20.04 -2.74
CA ASP A 46 12.87 -20.34 -4.00
C ASP A 46 11.36 -20.08 -3.85
N TRP A 47 10.71 -19.65 -4.93
CA TRP A 47 9.29 -19.35 -4.95
C TRP A 47 8.48 -20.53 -5.50
N HIS A 48 7.37 -20.87 -4.84
CA HIS A 48 6.45 -21.90 -5.28
C HIS A 48 5.00 -21.41 -5.27
N CYS A 49 4.25 -21.66 -6.35
CA CYS A 49 2.83 -21.33 -6.45
C CYS A 49 2.04 -22.21 -5.48
N THR A 50 1.42 -21.63 -4.46
CA THR A 50 0.60 -22.34 -3.47
C THR A 50 -0.89 -22.28 -3.78
N ALA A 51 -1.36 -21.20 -4.43
CA ALA A 51 -2.73 -21.12 -4.92
C ALA A 51 -2.81 -20.46 -6.30
N SER A 52 -3.76 -20.91 -7.13
CA SER A 52 -4.06 -20.36 -8.45
C SER A 52 -5.54 -20.53 -8.73
N TRP A 53 -6.27 -19.44 -8.94
CA TRP A 53 -7.72 -19.48 -9.17
C TRP A 53 -8.20 -18.37 -10.10
N LYS A 54 -9.30 -18.62 -10.81
CA LYS A 54 -9.98 -17.58 -11.60
C LYS A 54 -10.73 -16.63 -10.67
N THR A 55 -10.52 -15.33 -10.86
CA THR A 55 -11.02 -14.29 -9.96
C THR A 55 -12.17 -13.48 -10.56
N HIS A 56 -12.03 -13.15 -11.85
CA HIS A 56 -12.80 -12.14 -12.57
C HIS A 56 -13.27 -12.68 -13.94
N SER A 57 -14.15 -11.93 -14.60
CA SER A 57 -14.63 -12.23 -15.97
C SER A 57 -13.82 -11.50 -17.07
N GLY A 58 -12.84 -10.68 -16.68
CA GLY A 58 -11.93 -9.95 -17.57
C GLY A 58 -10.53 -9.84 -16.98
N SER A 59 -9.61 -9.19 -17.70
CA SER A 59 -8.21 -9.01 -17.28
C SER A 59 -8.12 -8.38 -15.89
N VAL A 60 -7.23 -8.90 -15.04
CA VAL A 60 -7.02 -8.42 -13.67
C VAL A 60 -5.85 -7.43 -13.68
N TRP A 61 -6.10 -6.16 -13.39
CA TRP A 61 -5.14 -5.07 -13.58
C TRP A 61 -4.17 -4.87 -12.42
N ARG A 62 -4.63 -5.07 -11.19
CA ARG A 62 -3.87 -4.85 -9.96
C ARG A 62 -4.26 -5.85 -8.88
N VAL A 63 -3.33 -6.11 -7.98
CA VAL A 63 -3.51 -6.95 -6.79
C VAL A 63 -2.79 -6.32 -5.60
N THR A 64 -3.39 -6.40 -4.41
CA THR A 64 -2.84 -5.77 -3.20
C THR A 64 -3.15 -6.61 -1.96
N TRP A 65 -2.19 -6.68 -1.05
CA TRP A 65 -2.35 -7.31 0.26
C TRP A 65 -2.84 -6.31 1.30
N ALA A 66 -3.73 -6.74 2.19
CA ALA A 66 -4.06 -6.00 3.40
C ALA A 66 -2.89 -6.07 4.41
N HIS A 67 -2.94 -5.23 5.43
CA HIS A 67 -2.04 -5.37 6.57
C HIS A 67 -2.41 -6.63 7.37
N PRO A 68 -1.45 -7.48 7.80
CA PRO A 68 -1.70 -8.81 8.40
C PRO A 68 -2.50 -8.81 9.71
N GLU A 69 -2.68 -7.64 10.33
CA GLU A 69 -3.58 -7.41 11.48
C GLU A 69 -5.06 -7.67 11.15
N PHE A 70 -5.43 -7.63 9.87
CA PHE A 70 -6.76 -7.98 9.35
C PHE A 70 -6.81 -9.41 8.77
N GLY A 71 -5.78 -10.23 9.00
CA GLY A 71 -5.64 -11.57 8.43
C GLY A 71 -5.00 -11.60 7.04
N GLN A 72 -5.05 -12.77 6.40
CA GLN A 72 -4.49 -12.99 5.06
C GLN A 72 -5.52 -12.60 4.00
N VAL A 73 -5.60 -11.29 3.72
CA VAL A 73 -6.60 -10.69 2.82
C VAL A 73 -5.93 -10.09 1.59
N LEU A 74 -6.49 -10.41 0.42
CA LEU A 74 -6.12 -9.87 -0.89
C LEU A 74 -7.29 -9.09 -1.50
N ALA A 75 -6.98 -8.01 -2.22
CA ALA A 75 -7.92 -7.37 -3.12
C ALA A 75 -7.39 -7.40 -4.56
N SER A 76 -8.29 -7.61 -5.52
CA SER A 76 -8.02 -7.60 -6.97
C SER A 76 -8.99 -6.67 -7.68
N CYS A 77 -8.57 -6.04 -8.78
CA CYS A 77 -9.46 -5.23 -9.63
C CYS A 77 -9.33 -5.59 -11.11
N SER A 78 -10.38 -5.36 -11.89
CA SER A 78 -10.50 -5.90 -13.24
C SER A 78 -11.17 -4.96 -14.25
N PHE A 79 -10.89 -5.25 -15.53
CA PHE A 79 -11.61 -4.73 -16.67
C PHE A 79 -13.12 -5.05 -16.65
N ASP A 80 -13.54 -6.08 -15.93
CA ASP A 80 -14.96 -6.44 -15.76
C ASP A 80 -15.79 -5.44 -14.92
N ARG A 81 -15.16 -4.31 -14.52
CA ARG A 81 -15.70 -3.21 -13.71
C ARG A 81 -15.85 -3.51 -12.22
N THR A 82 -15.34 -4.65 -11.76
CA THR A 82 -15.43 -5.04 -10.34
C THR A 82 -14.06 -4.99 -9.64
N ALA A 83 -14.12 -4.83 -8.32
CA ALA A 83 -13.04 -5.24 -7.43
C ALA A 83 -13.55 -6.38 -6.53
N ALA A 84 -12.68 -7.33 -6.18
CA ALA A 84 -13.03 -8.47 -5.34
C ALA A 84 -12.08 -8.57 -4.14
N VAL A 85 -12.63 -8.92 -2.98
CA VAL A 85 -11.85 -9.18 -1.75
C VAL A 85 -11.85 -10.67 -1.48
N TRP A 86 -10.68 -11.19 -1.16
CA TRP A 86 -10.38 -12.60 -0.97
C TRP A 86 -9.71 -12.81 0.37
N GLU A 87 -10.12 -13.87 1.08
CA GLU A 87 -9.48 -14.30 2.32
C GLU A 87 -8.91 -15.70 2.13
N GLU A 88 -7.70 -15.92 2.64
CA GLU A 88 -7.13 -17.26 2.71
C GLU A 88 -7.64 -18.01 3.94
N ILE A 89 -8.31 -19.14 3.71
CA ILE A 89 -8.67 -20.07 4.77
C ILE A 89 -7.64 -21.20 4.80
N VAL A 90 -6.82 -21.20 5.86
CA VAL A 90 -5.93 -22.31 6.21
C VAL A 90 -6.77 -23.39 6.89
N GLY A 91 -6.99 -24.51 6.22
CA GLY A 91 -7.79 -25.60 6.77
C GLY A 91 -6.99 -26.51 7.71
N GLU A 92 -7.48 -26.71 8.93
CA GLU A 92 -7.10 -27.85 9.78
C GLU A 92 -7.68 -29.16 9.19
N SER A 93 -7.09 -29.64 8.10
CA SER A 93 -7.53 -30.88 7.45
C SER A 93 -6.90 -32.09 8.14
N ASN A 94 -7.71 -32.75 8.97
CA ASN A 94 -7.38 -34.03 9.63
C ASN A 94 -7.47 -35.23 8.66
N ASP A 95 -7.23 -35.00 7.36
CA ASP A 95 -7.42 -35.97 6.28
C ASP A 95 -6.19 -35.97 5.36
N LYS A 96 -5.79 -37.16 4.88
CA LYS A 96 -4.43 -37.42 4.36
C LYS A 96 -4.14 -36.83 2.97
N LEU A 97 -5.00 -35.94 2.48
CA LEU A 97 -4.90 -35.29 1.18
C LEU A 97 -5.16 -33.79 1.31
N ARG A 98 -4.06 -33.01 1.24
CA ARG A 98 -4.00 -31.54 1.08
C ARG A 98 -4.41 -30.68 2.28
N GLY A 99 -3.44 -30.41 3.15
CA GLY A 99 -3.32 -29.15 3.89
C GLY A 99 -2.98 -27.96 2.98
N GLN A 100 -3.80 -27.74 1.95
CA GLN A 100 -3.65 -26.61 1.02
C GLN A 100 -4.55 -25.48 1.51
N SER A 101 -3.99 -24.27 1.63
CA SER A 101 -4.81 -23.09 1.87
C SER A 101 -5.68 -22.80 0.63
N HIS A 102 -6.88 -22.30 0.85
CA HIS A 102 -7.80 -21.96 -0.24
C HIS A 102 -8.33 -20.55 -0.08
N TRP A 103 -8.43 -19.85 -1.20
CA TRP A 103 -8.83 -18.44 -1.24
C TRP A 103 -10.33 -18.32 -1.52
N VAL A 104 -11.06 -17.77 -0.55
CA VAL A 104 -12.51 -17.59 -0.62
C VAL A 104 -12.84 -16.15 -0.98
N LYS A 105 -13.66 -15.97 -2.01
CA LYS A 105 -14.22 -14.65 -2.36
C LYS A 105 -15.16 -14.21 -1.24
N ARG A 106 -14.81 -13.16 -0.51
CA ARG A 106 -15.61 -12.61 0.58
C ARG A 106 -16.62 -11.58 0.10
N THR A 107 -16.21 -10.68 -0.81
CA THR A 107 -17.13 -9.73 -1.44
C THR A 107 -16.74 -9.40 -2.89
N THR A 108 -17.69 -8.80 -3.62
CA THR A 108 -17.46 -8.18 -4.94
C THR A 108 -18.06 -6.78 -4.92
N LEU A 109 -17.22 -5.78 -5.17
CA LEU A 109 -17.56 -4.37 -5.23
C LEU A 109 -17.92 -4.04 -6.68
N VAL A 110 -19.16 -3.60 -6.92
CA VAL A 110 -19.78 -3.51 -8.26
C VAL A 110 -20.26 -2.10 -8.63
N ASP A 111 -19.97 -1.11 -7.78
CA ASP A 111 -20.45 0.27 -7.91
C ASP A 111 -19.81 1.03 -9.09
N SER A 112 -18.67 0.55 -9.58
CA SER A 112 -17.93 1.16 -10.70
C SER A 112 -18.60 0.88 -12.04
N ARG A 113 -18.84 1.94 -12.82
CA ARG A 113 -19.52 1.87 -14.13
C ARG A 113 -18.58 1.52 -15.29
N THR A 114 -17.27 1.55 -15.07
CA THR A 114 -16.23 1.27 -16.07
C THR A 114 -15.10 0.43 -15.44
N SER A 115 -14.08 0.07 -16.23
CA SER A 115 -12.91 -0.70 -15.75
C SER A 115 -12.34 -0.11 -14.45
N VAL A 116 -12.02 -0.98 -13.48
CA VAL A 116 -11.34 -0.56 -12.24
C VAL A 116 -9.84 -0.74 -12.46
N THR A 117 -9.13 0.38 -12.56
CA THR A 117 -7.73 0.46 -13.02
C THR A 117 -6.72 0.19 -11.93
N ASP A 118 -7.02 0.60 -10.69
CA ASP A 118 -6.17 0.33 -9.54
C ASP A 118 -6.97 0.16 -8.22
N VAL A 119 -6.37 -0.57 -7.28
CA VAL A 119 -6.93 -0.93 -5.99
C VAL A 119 -5.80 -0.97 -4.95
N LYS A 120 -6.01 -0.30 -3.81
CA LYS A 120 -5.02 -0.16 -2.73
C LYS A 120 -5.70 -0.13 -1.36
N PHE A 121 -5.28 -1.01 -0.44
CA PHE A 121 -5.67 -0.91 0.96
C PHE A 121 -5.12 0.37 1.60
N ALA A 122 -5.88 0.94 2.52
CA ALA A 122 -5.44 2.09 3.32
C ALA A 122 -4.40 1.68 4.38
N PRO A 123 -3.64 2.65 4.94
CA PRO A 123 -2.78 2.40 6.08
C PRO A 123 -3.57 1.87 7.28
N LYS A 124 -3.05 0.83 7.94
CA LYS A 124 -3.75 0.08 9.00
C LYS A 124 -4.39 0.89 10.14
N HIS A 125 -3.83 2.06 10.45
CA HIS A 125 -4.33 2.92 11.53
C HIS A 125 -5.66 3.61 11.16
N MET A 126 -6.10 3.50 9.90
CA MET A 126 -7.42 3.92 9.42
C MET A 126 -8.46 2.79 9.46
N GLY A 127 -8.10 1.59 9.96
CA GLY A 127 -8.94 0.40 9.87
C GLY A 127 -8.83 -0.30 8.52
N LEU A 128 -9.75 -1.24 8.26
CA LEU A 128 -9.77 -2.02 7.02
C LEU A 128 -10.54 -1.26 5.94
N MET A 129 -9.85 -0.31 5.29
CA MET A 129 -10.37 0.45 4.15
C MET A 129 -9.67 0.06 2.84
N LEU A 130 -10.40 0.17 1.74
CA LEU A 130 -9.96 -0.15 0.38
C LEU A 130 -10.34 1.00 -0.55
N ALA A 131 -9.34 1.65 -1.17
CA ALA A 131 -9.59 2.55 -2.28
C ALA A 131 -9.55 1.77 -3.60
N THR A 132 -10.46 2.11 -4.50
CA THR A 132 -10.46 1.70 -5.90
C THR A 132 -10.54 2.94 -6.77
N CYS A 133 -9.91 2.93 -7.94
CA CYS A 133 -10.12 3.96 -8.95
C CYS A 133 -10.57 3.35 -10.28
N SER A 134 -11.38 4.09 -11.02
CA SER A 134 -11.97 3.63 -12.27
C SER A 134 -11.79 4.66 -13.39
N ALA A 135 -11.85 4.18 -14.64
CA ALA A 135 -11.73 5.01 -15.83
C ALA A 135 -12.88 6.03 -15.99
N ASP A 136 -13.96 5.92 -15.19
CA ASP A 136 -15.05 6.90 -15.05
C ASP A 136 -14.59 8.21 -14.36
N GLY A 137 -13.36 8.23 -13.87
CA GLY A 137 -12.76 9.37 -13.18
C GLY A 137 -13.23 9.52 -11.75
N ILE A 138 -13.61 8.41 -11.13
CA ILE A 138 -14.09 8.35 -9.76
C ILE A 138 -13.18 7.43 -8.92
N VAL A 139 -12.82 7.90 -7.73
CA VAL A 139 -12.20 7.09 -6.68
C VAL A 139 -13.26 6.74 -5.65
N ARG A 140 -13.42 5.44 -5.36
CA ARG A 140 -14.38 4.90 -4.39
C ARG A 140 -13.62 4.30 -3.22
N ILE A 141 -13.95 4.76 -2.02
CA ILE A 141 -13.35 4.29 -0.77
C ILE A 141 -14.38 3.47 -0.03
N TYR A 142 -14.06 2.20 0.20
CA TYR A 142 -14.86 1.26 0.95
C TYR A 142 -14.23 0.99 2.32
N GLU A 143 -15.06 0.73 3.32
CA GLU A 143 -14.65 0.33 4.67
C GLU A 143 -15.41 -0.93 5.07
N ALA A 144 -14.70 -1.91 5.62
CA ALA A 144 -15.31 -3.05 6.30
C ALA A 144 -15.66 -2.65 7.75
N PRO A 145 -16.94 -2.50 8.12
CA PRO A 145 -17.31 -2.03 9.46
C PRO A 145 -16.98 -3.03 10.57
N ASP A 146 -16.88 -4.31 10.20
CA ASP A 146 -16.44 -5.41 11.06
C ASP A 146 -15.31 -6.17 10.36
N VAL A 147 -14.11 -6.12 10.96
CA VAL A 147 -12.92 -6.82 10.47
C VAL A 147 -13.04 -8.34 10.57
N MET A 148 -13.95 -8.85 11.40
CA MET A 148 -14.25 -10.28 11.49
C MET A 148 -15.21 -10.75 10.39
N ASN A 149 -15.94 -9.83 9.74
CA ASN A 149 -16.91 -10.13 8.69
C ASN A 149 -16.55 -9.45 7.36
N LEU A 150 -15.52 -9.98 6.71
CA LEU A 150 -15.01 -9.50 5.42
C LEU A 150 -16.01 -9.58 4.24
N SER A 151 -17.22 -10.12 4.44
CA SER A 151 -18.27 -10.09 3.42
C SER A 151 -18.95 -8.72 3.29
N GLN A 152 -18.96 -7.93 4.37
CA GLN A 152 -19.66 -6.65 4.43
C GLN A 152 -18.69 -5.48 4.23
N TRP A 153 -18.85 -4.80 3.10
CA TRP A 153 -18.08 -3.60 2.75
C TRP A 153 -19.04 -2.47 2.44
N SER A 154 -18.80 -1.32 3.07
CA SER A 154 -19.61 -0.11 2.97
C SER A 154 -18.90 0.93 2.12
N LEU A 155 -19.58 1.49 1.12
CA LEU A 155 -19.05 2.62 0.35
C LEU A 155 -19.13 3.90 1.20
N GLN A 156 -17.98 4.38 1.67
CA GLN A 156 -17.88 5.56 2.54
C GLN A 156 -17.81 6.85 1.73
N HIS A 157 -17.01 6.85 0.67
CA HIS A 157 -16.75 8.06 -0.12
C HIS A 157 -16.67 7.79 -1.62
N GLU A 158 -17.24 8.71 -2.38
CA GLU A 158 -17.07 8.81 -3.83
C GLU A 158 -16.41 10.16 -4.15
N ILE A 159 -15.25 10.13 -4.81
CA ILE A 159 -14.42 11.31 -5.11
C ILE A 159 -14.30 11.46 -6.63
N SER A 160 -14.92 12.49 -7.20
CA SER A 160 -14.83 12.79 -8.63
C SER A 160 -13.54 13.57 -8.96
N CYS A 161 -12.67 12.95 -9.76
CA CYS A 161 -11.41 13.52 -10.26
C CYS A 161 -11.59 14.25 -11.62
N LYS A 162 -12.72 14.05 -12.30
CA LYS A 162 -13.09 14.61 -13.62
C LYS A 162 -12.24 14.17 -14.82
N LEU A 163 -11.18 13.38 -14.61
CA LEU A 163 -10.33 12.76 -15.62
C LEU A 163 -10.28 11.25 -15.33
N SER A 164 -10.02 10.39 -16.33
CA SER A 164 -9.87 8.94 -16.11
C SER A 164 -8.80 8.66 -15.05
N CYS A 165 -9.11 7.85 -14.05
CA CYS A 165 -8.11 7.49 -13.03
C CYS A 165 -7.32 6.26 -13.51
N SER A 166 -5.99 6.32 -13.45
CA SER A 166 -5.09 5.23 -13.85
C SER A 166 -4.42 4.52 -12.67
N CYS A 167 -4.12 5.26 -11.61
CA CYS A 167 -3.38 4.79 -10.44
C CYS A 167 -3.73 5.62 -9.19
N ILE A 168 -3.60 4.98 -8.02
CA ILE A 168 -3.87 5.61 -6.72
C ILE A 168 -2.77 5.29 -5.71
N SER A 169 -2.50 6.25 -4.83
CA SER A 169 -1.54 6.08 -3.73
C SER A 169 -2.04 6.73 -2.45
N TRP A 170 -2.15 5.93 -1.39
CA TRP A 170 -2.38 6.42 -0.03
C TRP A 170 -1.08 7.01 0.54
N ASN A 171 -1.17 8.11 1.29
CA ASN A 171 -0.05 8.56 2.12
C ASN A 171 0.12 7.59 3.31
N PRO A 172 1.24 6.85 3.41
CA PRO A 172 1.45 5.84 4.46
C PRO A 172 1.77 6.44 5.84
N SER A 173 1.80 7.77 5.97
CA SER A 173 2.04 8.47 7.24
C SER A 173 1.07 8.00 8.32
N SER A 174 1.59 7.40 9.40
CA SER A 174 0.80 7.01 10.58
C SER A 174 0.80 8.08 11.68
N SER A 175 1.25 9.30 11.37
CA SER A 175 1.23 10.42 12.31
C SER A 175 -0.17 11.05 12.35
N ARG A 176 -0.79 11.09 13.54
CA ARG A 176 -2.05 11.83 13.79
C ARG A 176 -1.93 13.35 13.56
N ALA A 177 -0.71 13.89 13.36
CA ALA A 177 -0.50 15.28 13.00
C ALA A 177 -0.72 15.58 11.50
N HIS A 178 -0.96 14.55 10.69
CA HIS A 178 -1.26 14.68 9.27
C HIS A 178 -2.59 14.00 8.98
N SER A 179 -3.51 14.73 8.35
CA SER A 179 -4.77 14.19 7.85
C SER A 179 -4.48 13.08 6.82
N PRO A 180 -5.34 12.05 6.70
CA PRO A 180 -5.23 11.08 5.61
C PRO A 180 -5.24 11.74 4.24
N MET A 181 -4.37 11.26 3.33
CA MET A 181 -4.25 11.80 1.98
C MET A 181 -4.18 10.70 0.93
N ILE A 182 -4.72 10.99 -0.25
CA ILE A 182 -4.66 10.14 -1.44
C ILE A 182 -4.17 10.98 -2.62
N ALA A 183 -3.21 10.46 -3.38
CA ALA A 183 -2.83 10.98 -4.70
C ALA A 183 -3.46 10.10 -5.77
N VAL A 184 -4.00 10.74 -6.80
CA VAL A 184 -4.68 10.08 -7.93
C VAL A 184 -4.02 10.55 -9.22
N GLY A 185 -3.61 9.60 -10.06
CA GLY A 185 -3.05 9.86 -11.38
C GLY A 185 -4.07 9.60 -12.49
N SER A 186 -3.89 10.29 -13.60
CA SER A 186 -4.66 10.13 -14.83
C SER A 186 -3.76 9.81 -16.01
N ASP A 187 -4.17 8.81 -16.78
CA ASP A 187 -3.58 8.39 -18.05
C ASP A 187 -4.20 9.09 -19.26
N ASP A 188 -5.16 10.00 -19.06
CA ASP A 188 -5.83 10.71 -20.15
C ASP A 188 -4.80 11.33 -21.10
N SER A 189 -4.87 10.96 -22.38
CA SER A 189 -3.99 11.46 -23.43
C SER A 189 -4.46 12.80 -24.02
N SER A 190 -5.63 13.30 -23.60
CA SER A 190 -6.17 14.56 -24.12
C SER A 190 -5.22 15.73 -23.85
N PRO A 191 -4.94 16.59 -24.85
CA PRO A 191 -4.07 17.76 -24.68
C PRO A 191 -4.76 18.89 -23.89
N ASN A 192 -6.06 18.76 -23.61
CA ASN A 192 -6.85 19.76 -22.88
C ASN A 192 -6.75 19.59 -21.34
N ALA A 193 -6.33 18.42 -20.86
CA ALA A 193 -6.16 18.14 -19.44
C ALA A 193 -4.85 18.75 -18.89
N MET A 194 -4.91 20.01 -18.43
CA MET A 194 -3.73 20.76 -17.95
C MET A 194 -3.00 20.14 -16.75
N ALA A 195 -3.63 19.27 -15.95
CA ALA A 195 -3.01 18.67 -14.78
C ALA A 195 -3.55 17.28 -14.50
N LYS A 196 -2.68 16.27 -14.53
CA LYS A 196 -3.05 14.84 -14.48
C LYS A 196 -2.84 14.17 -13.12
N VAL A 197 -2.36 14.91 -12.13
CA VAL A 197 -2.26 14.43 -10.74
C VAL A 197 -2.99 15.36 -9.79
N GLN A 198 -3.91 14.77 -9.03
CA GLN A 198 -4.72 15.46 -8.01
C GLN A 198 -4.46 14.82 -6.65
N ILE A 199 -4.42 15.65 -5.61
CA ILE A 199 -4.18 15.21 -4.23
C ILE A 199 -5.39 15.60 -3.39
N PHE A 200 -5.96 14.62 -2.71
CA PHE A 200 -7.11 14.75 -1.84
C PHE A 200 -6.69 14.53 -0.39
N GLU A 201 -7.26 15.31 0.51
CA GLU A 201 -7.04 15.26 1.96
C GLU A 201 -8.39 15.03 2.65
N TYR A 202 -8.43 14.11 3.60
CA TYR A 202 -9.60 13.87 4.42
C TYR A 202 -9.76 14.99 5.46
N ASN A 203 -10.92 15.63 5.49
CA ASN A 203 -11.25 16.67 6.48
C ASN A 203 -12.20 16.09 7.54
N GLU A 204 -11.70 15.93 8.77
CA GLU A 204 -12.47 15.37 9.89
C GLU A 204 -13.74 16.16 10.22
N ASN A 205 -13.72 17.49 10.06
CA ASN A 205 -14.85 18.36 10.39
C ASN A 205 -16.02 18.17 9.42
N THR A 206 -15.73 17.91 8.14
CA THR A 206 -16.76 17.69 7.10
C THR A 206 -17.01 16.21 6.79
N ARG A 207 -16.18 15.31 7.34
CA ARG A 207 -16.14 13.86 7.06
C ARG A 207 -16.10 13.54 5.57
N LYS A 208 -15.34 14.32 4.82
CA LYS A 208 -15.22 14.21 3.36
C LYS A 208 -13.79 14.46 2.91
N TYR A 209 -13.41 13.81 1.83
CA TYR A 209 -12.19 14.14 1.10
C TYR A 209 -12.40 15.45 0.33
N ALA A 210 -11.54 16.43 0.58
CA ALA A 210 -11.45 17.67 -0.16
C ALA A 210 -10.21 17.62 -1.06
N LYS A 211 -10.28 18.22 -2.26
CA LYS A 211 -9.10 18.38 -3.10
C LYS A 211 -8.17 19.42 -2.46
N ALA A 212 -7.00 18.98 -2.02
CA ALA A 212 -5.99 19.84 -1.40
C ALA A 212 -5.15 20.53 -2.48
N GLU A 213 -4.61 19.76 -3.43
CA GLU A 213 -3.64 20.26 -4.42
C GLU A 213 -3.84 19.62 -5.80
N THR A 214 -3.22 20.21 -6.82
CA THR A 214 -3.24 19.72 -8.20
C THR A 214 -1.88 20.04 -8.84
N LEU A 215 -1.16 19.02 -9.31
CA LEU A 215 0.23 19.17 -9.78
C LEU A 215 0.24 19.64 -11.24
N MET A 216 0.10 20.96 -11.43
CA MET A 216 0.00 21.59 -12.76
C MET A 216 1.23 21.40 -13.66
N THR A 217 2.38 20.99 -13.11
CA THR A 217 3.57 20.67 -13.89
C THR A 217 3.52 19.29 -14.56
N VAL A 218 2.59 18.41 -14.15
CA VAL A 218 2.43 17.05 -14.68
C VAL A 218 1.33 17.03 -15.74
N THR A 219 1.74 17.22 -16.99
CA THR A 219 0.88 17.25 -18.19
C THR A 219 0.95 15.96 -19.02
N ASP A 220 2.01 15.17 -18.83
CA ASP A 220 2.19 13.86 -19.47
C ASP A 220 1.30 12.79 -18.82
N PRO A 221 0.79 11.78 -19.57
CA PRO A 221 0.02 10.68 -19.00
C PRO A 221 0.74 10.00 -17.83
N VAL A 222 -0.02 9.64 -16.79
CA VAL A 222 0.52 9.09 -15.55
C VAL A 222 0.21 7.60 -15.47
N HIS A 223 1.25 6.78 -15.39
CA HIS A 223 1.14 5.32 -15.39
C HIS A 223 1.12 4.73 -13.97
N ASP A 224 1.84 5.36 -13.03
CA ASP A 224 1.94 4.92 -11.64
C ASP A 224 2.31 6.10 -10.70
N ILE A 225 1.90 6.01 -9.44
CA ILE A 225 2.17 7.00 -8.39
C ILE A 225 2.44 6.27 -7.06
N ALA A 226 3.49 6.69 -6.36
CA ALA A 226 3.81 6.15 -5.04
C ALA A 226 4.18 7.25 -4.04
N PHE A 227 3.43 7.36 -2.93
CA PHE A 227 3.88 8.09 -1.75
C PHE A 227 4.99 7.33 -1.02
N ALA A 228 6.01 8.05 -0.55
CA ALA A 228 7.08 7.48 0.25
C ALA A 228 6.64 7.27 1.72
N PRO A 229 7.04 6.16 2.37
CA PRO A 229 6.99 6.01 3.82
C PRO A 229 7.66 7.17 4.56
N ASN A 230 6.90 7.91 5.35
CA ASN A 230 7.36 9.11 6.07
C ASN A 230 7.95 8.78 7.44
N LEU A 231 9.08 8.09 7.45
CA LEU A 231 9.84 7.78 8.67
C LEU A 231 10.63 9.01 9.14
N GLY A 232 9.99 9.87 9.92
CA GLY A 232 10.62 11.01 10.61
C GLY A 232 10.82 12.29 9.78
N ARG A 233 10.29 12.36 8.55
CA ARG A 233 10.29 13.60 7.75
C ARG A 233 9.10 14.48 8.14
N SER A 234 9.30 15.80 8.12
CA SER A 234 8.25 16.83 8.32
C SER A 234 7.51 17.20 7.03
N TYR A 235 7.83 16.53 5.93
CA TYR A 235 7.26 16.71 4.60
C TYR A 235 7.01 15.33 3.98
N HIS A 236 6.06 15.26 3.04
CA HIS A 236 5.78 14.03 2.29
C HIS A 236 6.59 14.01 0.99
N ILE A 237 6.91 12.82 0.49
CA ILE A 237 7.53 12.64 -0.83
C ILE A 237 6.58 11.82 -1.71
N LEU A 238 6.42 12.24 -2.96
CA LEU A 238 5.59 11.58 -3.96
C LEU A 238 6.42 11.32 -5.21
N ALA A 239 6.52 10.07 -5.63
CA ALA A 239 7.08 9.67 -6.92
C ALA A 239 5.95 9.48 -7.94
N ILE A 240 6.20 9.90 -9.18
CA ILE A 240 5.24 9.85 -10.28
C ILE A 240 5.96 9.30 -11.52
N ALA A 241 5.35 8.30 -12.16
CA ALA A 241 5.80 7.71 -13.40
C ALA A 241 5.01 8.27 -14.59
N THR A 242 5.69 8.96 -15.51
CA THR A 242 5.13 9.46 -16.77
C THR A 242 6.06 9.08 -17.94
N LYS A 243 6.30 9.95 -18.93
CA LYS A 243 7.47 9.83 -19.83
C LYS A 243 8.82 9.95 -19.11
N ASP A 244 8.80 10.51 -17.90
CA ASP A 244 9.95 10.70 -17.02
C ASP A 244 9.58 10.31 -15.57
N VAL A 245 10.60 10.09 -14.74
CA VAL A 245 10.42 9.89 -13.29
C VAL A 245 10.45 11.27 -12.63
N ARG A 246 9.38 11.65 -11.91
CA ARG A 246 9.37 12.89 -11.11
C ARG A 246 9.24 12.60 -9.63
N ILE A 247 10.01 13.31 -8.83
CA ILE A 247 9.97 13.24 -7.36
C ILE A 247 9.59 14.62 -6.84
N PHE A 248 8.47 14.68 -6.13
CA PHE A 248 7.92 15.88 -5.50
C PHE A 248 8.06 15.80 -3.98
N THR A 249 8.41 16.91 -3.34
CA THR A 249 8.23 17.09 -1.90
C THR A 249 7.00 17.98 -1.65
N LEU A 250 6.18 17.57 -0.68
CA LEU A 250 4.97 18.27 -0.27
C LEU A 250 5.12 18.63 1.21
N LYS A 251 5.40 19.91 1.47
CA LYS A 251 5.62 20.42 2.82
C LYS A 251 4.37 21.16 3.29
N PRO A 252 3.67 20.70 4.34
CA PRO A 252 2.45 21.35 4.81
C PRO A 252 2.76 22.75 5.36
N VAL A 253 2.08 23.77 4.84
CA VAL A 253 2.21 25.15 5.31
C VAL A 253 1.38 25.30 6.57
N ARG A 254 2.01 25.75 7.67
CA ARG A 254 1.29 26.02 8.92
C ARG A 254 0.28 27.15 8.72
N LYS A 255 -0.98 26.90 9.08
CA LYS A 255 -2.04 27.92 9.07
C LYS A 255 -1.81 28.90 10.22
N GLU A 256 -1.79 30.19 9.92
CA GLU A 256 -2.02 31.22 10.94
C GLU A 256 -3.49 31.17 11.41
N LEU A 257 -3.74 31.69 12.61
CA LEU A 257 -4.92 31.40 13.46
C LEU A 257 -6.29 31.91 12.95
N THR A 258 -6.42 32.28 11.67
CA THR A 258 -7.55 33.09 11.16
C THR A 258 -8.43 32.43 10.09
N SER A 259 -8.18 31.17 9.68
CA SER A 259 -8.96 30.48 8.63
C SER A 259 -9.11 28.96 8.83
N SER A 260 -9.75 28.54 9.92
CA SER A 260 -9.83 27.14 10.37
C SER A 260 -10.94 26.30 9.72
N GLY A 261 -10.89 26.09 8.39
CA GLY A 261 -11.87 25.21 7.71
C GLY A 261 -11.46 24.55 6.39
N GLY A 262 -10.59 25.18 5.59
CA GLY A 262 -10.13 24.63 4.31
C GLY A 262 -9.13 23.47 4.46
N PRO A 263 -8.78 22.77 3.37
CA PRO A 263 -7.68 21.79 3.35
C PRO A 263 -6.34 22.42 3.75
N THR A 264 -5.35 21.59 4.02
CA THR A 264 -3.96 21.97 4.21
C THR A 264 -3.37 22.42 2.88
N LYS A 265 -2.77 23.61 2.86
CA LYS A 265 -2.02 24.11 1.70
C LYS A 265 -0.61 23.54 1.75
N PHE A 266 -0.09 23.08 0.61
CA PHE A 266 1.26 22.52 0.54
C PHE A 266 2.21 23.45 -0.22
N GLU A 267 3.42 23.58 0.31
CA GLU A 267 4.57 24.10 -0.42
C GLU A 267 5.15 22.91 -1.21
N ILE A 268 4.98 22.93 -2.53
CA ILE A 268 5.31 21.82 -3.42
C ILE A 268 6.57 22.15 -4.22
N HIS A 269 7.57 21.27 -4.15
CA HIS A 269 8.80 21.38 -4.94
C HIS A 269 9.05 20.10 -5.75
N ILE A 270 9.51 20.25 -6.99
CA ILE A 270 10.12 19.16 -7.75
C ILE A 270 11.56 19.06 -7.26
N VAL A 271 11.91 17.97 -6.59
CA VAL A 271 13.29 17.72 -6.10
C VAL A 271 14.12 16.89 -7.08
N ALA A 272 13.46 16.17 -8.00
CA ALA A 272 14.12 15.49 -9.10
C ALA A 272 13.19 15.25 -10.28
N GLN A 273 13.76 15.28 -11.48
CA GLN A 273 13.14 14.85 -12.73
C GLN A 273 14.21 14.06 -13.50
N PHE A 274 13.88 12.83 -13.91
CA PHE A 274 14.80 11.94 -14.62
C PHE A 274 14.16 11.38 -15.88
N ASP A 275 14.74 11.77 -17.01
CA ASP A 275 14.42 11.30 -18.35
C ASP A 275 15.22 10.06 -18.76
N ASN A 276 16.11 9.54 -17.90
CA ASN A 276 17.14 8.56 -18.30
C ASN A 276 16.63 7.22 -18.87
N HIS A 277 15.34 6.89 -18.73
CA HIS A 277 14.74 5.74 -19.43
C HIS A 277 14.56 6.00 -20.94
N ASN A 278 14.57 7.26 -21.39
CA ASN A 278 14.32 7.72 -22.76
C ASN A 278 12.99 7.20 -23.37
N SER A 279 12.07 6.72 -22.54
CA SER A 279 10.76 6.18 -22.90
C SER A 279 9.84 6.19 -21.67
N GLN A 280 8.60 5.71 -21.83
CA GLN A 280 7.58 5.69 -20.78
C GLN A 280 8.06 4.90 -19.55
N VAL A 281 7.80 5.46 -18.38
CA VAL A 281 8.02 4.84 -17.08
C VAL A 281 6.68 4.24 -16.65
N TRP A 282 6.64 2.92 -16.49
CA TRP A 282 5.42 2.19 -16.19
C TRP A 282 5.13 2.08 -14.70
N ARG A 283 6.17 1.99 -13.86
CA ARG A 283 6.02 1.78 -12.41
C ARG A 283 7.03 2.58 -11.61
N VAL A 284 6.61 2.99 -10.41
CA VAL A 284 7.45 3.59 -9.36
C VAL A 284 7.17 2.93 -8.01
N SER A 285 8.22 2.52 -7.29
CA SER A 285 8.05 1.83 -6.01
C SER A 285 9.10 2.28 -4.99
N TRP A 286 8.64 2.62 -3.79
CA TRP A 286 9.50 2.99 -2.67
C TRP A 286 9.93 1.77 -1.87
N ASN A 287 11.17 1.77 -1.37
CA ASN A 287 11.53 0.87 -0.28
C ASN A 287 10.74 1.22 1.00
N ILE A 288 10.67 0.28 1.95
CA ILE A 288 9.93 0.42 3.21
C ILE A 288 10.30 1.64 4.07
N THR A 289 11.44 2.28 3.80
CA THR A 289 11.90 3.50 4.51
C THR A 289 11.66 4.81 3.73
N GLY A 290 11.20 4.74 2.48
CA GLY A 290 11.06 5.90 1.59
C GLY A 290 12.39 6.59 1.26
N THR A 291 13.51 5.87 1.33
CA THR A 291 14.87 6.40 1.07
C THR A 291 15.44 6.01 -0.28
N VAL A 292 14.90 4.97 -0.90
CA VAL A 292 15.28 4.49 -2.25
C VAL A 292 14.00 4.31 -3.06
N LEU A 293 14.00 4.88 -4.26
CA LEU A 293 12.95 4.71 -5.27
C LEU A 293 13.45 3.71 -6.32
N ALA A 294 12.59 2.80 -6.76
CA ALA A 294 12.77 2.03 -7.98
C ALA A 294 11.83 2.57 -9.08
N SER A 295 12.30 2.63 -10.33
CA SER A 295 11.47 2.89 -11.51
C SER A 295 11.76 1.90 -12.62
N SER A 296 10.76 1.59 -13.45
CA SER A 296 10.89 0.72 -14.63
C SER A 296 10.21 1.33 -15.84
N GLY A 297 10.82 1.21 -17.03
CA GLY A 297 10.28 1.73 -18.29
C GLY A 297 10.53 0.80 -19.48
N ASP A 298 10.18 1.26 -20.69
CA ASP A 298 10.32 0.46 -21.93
C ASP A 298 11.78 0.13 -22.30
N ASP A 299 12.77 0.81 -21.69
CA ASP A 299 14.19 0.50 -21.87
C ASP A 299 14.60 -0.88 -21.32
N GLY A 300 13.65 -1.65 -20.80
CA GLY A 300 13.87 -2.98 -20.22
C GLY A 300 14.75 -2.95 -18.98
N CYS A 301 14.87 -1.77 -18.34
CA CYS A 301 15.72 -1.55 -17.18
C CYS A 301 14.89 -1.11 -15.97
N VAL A 302 15.34 -1.55 -14.79
CA VAL A 302 14.90 -1.03 -13.49
C VAL A 302 16.02 -0.16 -12.94
N ARG A 303 15.69 1.08 -12.55
CA ARG A 303 16.65 2.06 -12.02
C ARG A 303 16.36 2.32 -10.55
N LEU A 304 17.42 2.35 -9.75
CA LEU A 304 17.36 2.67 -8.33
C LEU A 304 17.87 4.10 -8.11
N TRP A 305 17.08 4.91 -7.42
CA TRP A 305 17.36 6.31 -7.14
C TRP A 305 17.46 6.55 -5.63
N LYS A 306 18.44 7.35 -5.21
CA LYS A 306 18.66 7.69 -3.81
C LYS A 306 19.09 9.15 -3.68
N ALA A 307 18.54 9.86 -2.69
CA ALA A 307 19.03 11.17 -2.28
C ALA A 307 20.39 11.05 -1.54
N ASN A 308 21.28 12.02 -1.75
CA ASN A 308 22.40 12.27 -0.85
C ASN A 308 21.96 13.13 0.37
N TYR A 309 22.90 13.51 1.24
CA TYR A 309 22.61 14.34 2.42
C TYR A 309 22.20 15.80 2.09
N MET A 310 22.25 16.21 0.83
CA MET A 310 21.83 17.52 0.32
C MET A 310 20.52 17.44 -0.49
N ASP A 311 19.74 16.37 -0.31
CA ASP A 311 18.52 16.05 -1.06
C ASP A 311 18.70 15.96 -2.61
N ASN A 312 19.95 15.87 -3.09
CA ASN A 312 20.25 15.65 -4.51
C ASN A 312 20.11 14.16 -4.84
N TRP A 313 19.12 13.83 -5.66
CA TRP A 313 18.82 12.48 -6.10
C TRP A 313 19.75 12.02 -7.21
N LYS A 314 20.27 10.80 -7.10
CA LYS A 314 21.10 10.16 -8.13
C LYS A 314 20.67 8.72 -8.38
N CYS A 315 20.87 8.27 -9.62
CA CYS A 315 20.79 6.85 -9.94
C CYS A 315 21.96 6.12 -9.26
N THR A 316 21.66 5.13 -8.42
CA THR A 316 22.64 4.32 -7.67
C THR A 316 22.84 2.93 -8.25
N GLY A 317 21.94 2.47 -9.12
CA GLY A 317 22.04 1.19 -9.79
C GLY A 317 21.05 1.07 -10.94
N ILE A 318 21.44 0.33 -11.97
CA ILE A 318 20.62 -0.01 -13.13
C ILE A 318 20.65 -1.53 -13.26
N LEU A 319 19.49 -2.15 -13.29
CA LEU A 319 19.28 -3.59 -13.48
C LEU A 319 18.61 -3.79 -14.83
N LYS A 320 19.15 -4.67 -15.70
CA LYS A 320 18.44 -5.08 -16.92
C LYS A 320 17.36 -6.12 -16.59
N GLY A 321 16.44 -6.40 -17.52
CA GLY A 321 15.36 -7.38 -17.34
C GLY A 321 15.79 -8.81 -16.97
N ASN A 322 17.07 -9.17 -17.15
CA ASN A 322 17.66 -10.42 -16.65
C ASN A 322 18.16 -10.35 -15.19
N GLY A 323 17.93 -9.23 -14.48
CA GLY A 323 18.43 -8.96 -13.13
C GLY A 323 19.92 -8.63 -13.04
N SER A 324 20.66 -8.60 -14.15
CA SER A 324 22.09 -8.24 -14.14
C SER A 324 22.30 -6.74 -13.94
N PRO A 325 23.28 -6.31 -13.11
CA PRO A 325 23.65 -4.91 -13.01
C PRO A 325 24.31 -4.45 -14.31
N VAL A 326 23.96 -3.25 -14.77
CA VAL A 326 24.70 -2.58 -15.85
C VAL A 326 26.01 -2.08 -15.27
N SER A 327 27.10 -2.80 -15.55
CA SER A 327 28.47 -2.35 -15.29
C SER A 327 28.70 -1.03 -16.03
N GLY A 328 28.83 0.08 -15.30
CA GLY A 328 28.88 1.41 -15.88
C GLY A 328 30.15 1.66 -16.68
N SER A 329 30.03 1.70 -18.01
CA SER A 329 30.85 2.61 -18.81
C SER A 329 30.21 4.00 -18.74
N SER A 330 30.99 4.99 -18.30
CA SER A 330 30.63 6.39 -18.44
C SER A 330 30.30 6.71 -19.90
N GLN A 331 29.11 7.26 -20.16
CA GLN A 331 28.83 7.93 -21.44
C GLN A 331 29.63 9.23 -21.48
N GLN A 332 30.89 9.12 -21.92
CA GLN A 332 31.64 10.24 -22.45
C GLN A 332 31.21 10.41 -23.91
N GLY A 333 30.93 11.65 -24.33
CA GLY A 333 30.19 11.92 -25.56
C GLY A 333 30.86 11.42 -26.84
N ASN A 334 30.04 11.03 -27.82
CA ASN A 334 30.49 10.72 -29.17
C ASN A 334 31.16 11.94 -29.81
N LEU A 335 32.46 11.83 -30.06
CA LEU A 335 33.17 12.57 -31.10
C LEU A 335 33.89 11.55 -32.00
N ASN A 336 33.83 11.81 -33.31
CA ASN A 336 34.15 10.83 -34.36
C ASN A 336 35.62 10.34 -34.32
N PRO A 337 35.89 9.07 -34.70
CA PRO A 337 37.25 8.62 -34.95
C PRO A 337 37.74 9.15 -36.30
N SER A 338 38.84 9.92 -36.31
CA SER A 338 39.60 10.24 -37.50
C SER A 338 40.71 9.21 -37.75
N LEU A 339 41.07 9.00 -39.03
CA LEU A 339 42.11 8.05 -39.43
C LEU A 339 43.49 8.48 -38.87
N GLY A 340 44.27 7.51 -38.40
CA GLY A 340 45.59 7.76 -37.82
C GLY A 340 46.73 7.76 -38.83
N SER A 341 47.94 8.10 -38.37
CA SER A 341 49.20 7.66 -38.99
C SER A 341 50.41 7.84 -38.05
N ASN A 342 51.39 6.94 -38.22
CA ASN A 342 52.83 7.06 -37.94
C ASN A 342 53.43 6.87 -36.52
N ILE A 343 54.58 6.19 -36.59
CA ILE A 343 55.53 5.56 -35.63
C ILE A 343 56.78 6.50 -35.49
N PRO A 344 57.81 6.37 -34.60
CA PRO A 344 58.14 5.40 -33.52
C PRO A 344 58.53 5.98 -32.12
N ASN A 345 58.74 5.04 -31.18
CA ASN A 345 59.61 5.02 -29.99
C ASN A 345 60.70 6.10 -29.79
N LEU A 346 60.94 6.44 -28.51
CA LEU A 346 62.29 6.66 -27.96
C LEU A 346 62.35 6.22 -26.48
N GLN A 347 63.43 5.52 -26.10
CA GLN A 347 63.71 5.10 -24.72
C GLN A 347 64.34 6.24 -23.92
N ASN A 348 64.08 6.32 -22.61
CA ASN A 348 65.19 6.51 -21.64
C ASN A 348 64.82 6.17 -20.18
N SER A 349 65.85 6.16 -19.33
CA SER A 349 65.93 5.36 -18.12
C SER A 349 65.80 6.08 -16.76
N SER A 350 65.40 5.30 -15.76
CA SER A 350 65.94 5.22 -14.39
C SER A 350 65.66 6.29 -13.31
N ASN A 351 65.27 5.73 -12.14
CA ASN A 351 65.56 6.13 -10.74
C ASN A 351 64.76 7.26 -10.06
N GLY A 352 64.21 6.94 -8.88
CA GLY A 352 63.46 7.86 -8.00
C GLY A 352 62.94 7.19 -6.72
N SER A 353 63.80 7.12 -5.70
CA SER A 353 63.67 6.54 -4.34
C SER A 353 62.31 6.56 -3.60
N SER A 354 62.16 5.56 -2.72
CA SER A 354 61.07 5.31 -1.76
C SER A 354 60.75 6.43 -0.76
N LEU A 355 59.45 6.74 -0.61
CA LEU A 355 58.86 7.43 0.54
C LEU A 355 57.35 7.09 0.63
N GLY A 356 57.00 5.95 1.24
CA GLY A 356 55.60 5.47 1.27
C GLY A 356 55.19 4.57 2.45
N SER A 357 56.08 3.72 2.96
CA SER A 357 55.69 2.66 3.92
C SER A 357 55.55 3.09 5.40
N MET A 358 55.78 4.37 5.74
CA MET A 358 55.65 4.86 7.13
C MET A 358 54.30 5.52 7.45
N CYS A 359 53.49 5.87 6.45
CA CYS A 359 52.23 6.59 6.68
C CYS A 359 51.05 5.65 7.04
N PHE A 360 51.09 4.40 6.59
CA PHE A 360 49.96 3.46 6.73
C PHE A 360 49.78 2.88 8.14
N LEU A 361 50.83 2.78 8.94
CA LEU A 361 50.73 2.19 10.29
C LEU A 361 50.13 3.16 11.31
N LEU A 362 50.39 4.47 11.20
CA LEU A 362 49.84 5.48 12.10
C LEU A 362 48.32 5.68 11.93
N PHE A 363 47.79 5.57 10.71
CA PHE A 363 46.35 5.67 10.47
C PHE A 363 45.55 4.47 11.04
N GLY A 364 46.15 3.26 11.07
CA GLY A 364 45.52 2.06 11.61
C GLY A 364 45.23 2.17 13.11
N PHE A 365 46.20 2.62 13.91
CA PHE A 365 46.04 2.75 15.36
C PHE A 365 45.03 3.82 15.78
N LEU A 366 44.96 4.95 15.05
CA LEU A 366 43.98 5.99 15.33
C LEU A 366 42.55 5.49 15.11
N CYS A 367 42.32 4.73 14.03
CA CYS A 367 41.00 4.24 13.66
C CYS A 367 40.42 3.23 14.68
N ILE A 368 41.26 2.38 15.26
CA ILE A 368 40.86 1.43 16.31
C ILE A 368 40.47 2.16 17.61
N TYR A 369 41.19 3.21 18.00
CA TYR A 369 40.87 4.01 19.18
C TYR A 369 39.52 4.73 19.05
N TYR A 370 39.25 5.35 17.90
CA TYR A 370 37.95 5.99 17.64
C TYR A 370 36.79 4.99 17.56
N PHE A 371 36.99 3.81 16.98
CA PHE A 371 35.97 2.75 16.93
C PHE A 371 35.62 2.23 18.34
N SER A 372 36.63 2.01 19.20
CA SER A 372 36.42 1.57 20.57
C SER A 372 35.71 2.64 21.42
N LEU A 373 36.06 3.91 21.26
CA LEU A 373 35.37 5.03 21.94
C LEU A 373 33.92 5.19 21.47
N PHE A 374 33.66 5.01 20.17
CA PHE A 374 32.30 5.02 19.61
C PHE A 374 31.44 3.89 20.16
N LEU A 375 31.98 2.67 20.27
CA LEU A 375 31.27 1.54 20.89
C LEU A 375 30.94 1.80 22.36
N LEU A 376 31.88 2.39 23.11
CA LEU A 376 31.68 2.70 24.53
C LEU A 376 30.60 3.77 24.74
N LEU A 377 30.61 4.83 23.91
CA LEU A 377 29.56 5.86 23.87
C LEU A 377 28.20 5.29 23.48
N PHE A 378 28.15 4.39 22.49
CA PHE A 378 26.91 3.74 22.08
C PHE A 378 26.33 2.86 23.21
N PHE A 379 27.18 2.12 23.93
CA PHE A 379 26.77 1.34 25.09
C PHE A 379 26.24 2.24 26.22
N PHE A 380 26.90 3.36 26.49
CA PHE A 380 26.46 4.34 27.49
C PHE A 380 25.10 4.95 27.12
N PHE A 381 24.90 5.30 25.85
CA PHE A 381 23.64 5.84 25.34
C PHE A 381 22.50 4.80 25.42
N PHE A 382 22.79 3.52 25.13
CA PHE A 382 21.83 2.43 25.26
C PHE A 382 21.41 2.19 26.72
N VAL A 383 22.37 2.19 27.66
CA VAL A 383 22.09 2.08 29.10
C VAL A 383 21.25 3.27 29.59
N ILE A 384 21.56 4.50 29.16
CA ILE A 384 20.75 5.69 29.50
C ILE A 384 19.33 5.56 28.93
N CYS A 385 19.16 5.14 27.67
CA CYS A 385 17.83 4.91 27.09
C CYS A 385 17.04 3.82 27.84
N CYS A 386 17.67 2.73 28.25
CA CYS A 386 17.03 1.70 29.09
C CYS A 386 16.61 2.27 30.45
N PHE A 387 17.46 3.05 31.12
CA PHE A 387 17.11 3.71 32.39
C PHE A 387 15.94 4.69 32.23
N VAL A 388 15.92 5.50 31.17
CA VAL A 388 14.81 6.43 30.87
C VAL A 388 13.52 5.66 30.58
N LEU A 389 13.57 4.56 29.84
CA LEU A 389 12.40 3.71 29.57
C LEU A 389 11.84 3.07 30.84
N VAL A 390 12.70 2.52 31.72
CA VAL A 390 12.28 1.98 33.03
C VAL A 390 11.69 3.07 33.92
N PHE A 391 12.29 4.27 33.95
CA PHE A 391 11.79 5.39 34.74
C PHE A 391 10.44 5.90 34.22
N CYS A 392 10.25 5.99 32.90
CA CYS A 392 8.95 6.29 32.29
C CYS A 392 7.90 5.22 32.59
N PHE A 393 8.26 3.93 32.60
CA PHE A 393 7.34 2.85 32.96
C PHE A 393 6.92 2.94 34.45
N CYS A 394 7.87 3.23 35.35
CA CYS A 394 7.56 3.48 36.76
C CYS A 394 6.64 4.70 36.96
N LEU A 395 6.86 5.81 36.25
CA LEU A 395 5.95 6.96 36.29
C LEU A 395 4.55 6.61 35.76
N HIS A 396 4.46 5.77 34.72
CA HIS A 396 3.19 5.36 34.15
C HIS A 396 2.40 4.43 35.08
N CYS A 397 3.08 3.55 35.83
CA CYS A 397 2.46 2.75 36.89
C CYS A 397 2.02 3.60 38.09
N PHE A 398 2.81 4.59 38.51
CA PHE A 398 2.44 5.50 39.61
C PHE A 398 1.15 6.29 39.32
N ARG A 399 0.92 6.63 38.04
CA ARG A 399 -0.28 7.36 37.58
C ARG A 399 -1.58 6.55 37.61
N TYR A 400 -1.52 5.22 37.74
CA TYR A 400 -2.71 4.37 37.87
C TYR A 400 -3.15 4.13 39.32
N PHE A 401 -2.31 4.46 40.32
CA PHE A 401 -2.61 4.17 41.73
C PHE A 401 -3.21 5.33 42.53
N PHE A 402 -3.18 6.56 42.00
CA PHE A 402 -3.79 7.74 42.62
C PHE A 402 -4.44 8.65 41.56
N PRO A 403 -5.79 8.74 41.49
CA PRO A 403 -6.46 9.77 40.71
C PRO A 403 -6.29 11.14 41.40
N PRO A 404 -6.14 12.24 40.64
CA PRO A 404 -5.98 13.57 41.22
C PRO A 404 -7.31 14.08 41.82
N LEU A 405 -7.23 14.67 43.02
CA LEU A 405 -8.29 15.47 43.60
C LEU A 405 -8.32 16.86 42.94
N ASP A 406 -9.43 17.20 42.29
CA ASP A 406 -9.64 18.55 41.75
C ASP A 406 -9.87 19.57 42.87
N SER A 407 -9.13 20.67 42.82
CA SER A 407 -9.33 21.84 43.69
C SER A 407 -10.17 22.91 42.99
N PRO A 408 -11.06 23.62 43.71
CA PRO A 408 -12.12 24.41 43.08
C PRO A 408 -11.61 25.75 42.52
N ARG A 409 -12.11 26.14 41.34
CA ARG A 409 -12.00 27.53 40.84
C ARG A 409 -13.27 28.32 41.15
N ALA A 410 -13.09 29.46 41.80
CA ALA A 410 -14.15 30.41 42.17
C ALA A 410 -14.33 31.53 41.13
N GLY A 411 -15.51 32.17 41.13
CA GLY A 411 -15.87 33.34 40.31
C GLY A 411 -17.08 33.06 39.40
N SER A 412 -18.34 33.27 39.84
CA SER A 412 -19.04 34.58 39.91
C SER A 412 -19.30 35.18 38.50
N ARG A 413 -20.46 35.68 38.07
CA ARG A 413 -21.85 35.92 38.56
C ARG A 413 -22.82 35.61 37.37
N TRP A 414 -24.16 35.61 37.45
CA TRP A 414 -25.12 36.12 38.44
C TRP A 414 -26.39 35.22 38.50
N SER A 415 -27.42 35.69 39.23
CA SER A 415 -28.82 35.19 39.30
C SER A 415 -29.60 35.55 38.01
N SER A 416 -30.79 35.04 37.63
CA SER A 416 -31.78 34.12 38.25
C SER A 416 -32.80 33.70 37.17
N TYR A 417 -33.30 32.46 37.18
CA TYR A 417 -34.74 32.14 37.11
C TYR A 417 -34.96 30.65 37.38
N ALA A 418 -35.71 30.31 38.42
CA ALA A 418 -36.13 28.94 38.69
C ALA A 418 -37.57 28.76 38.22
N GLN A 419 -37.81 27.80 37.33
CA GLN A 419 -39.11 27.17 37.16
C GLN A 419 -38.94 25.66 37.20
N LEU A 420 -39.74 25.02 38.04
CA LEU A 420 -39.72 23.59 38.31
C LEU A 420 -40.42 22.82 37.18
N LEU A 421 -39.82 21.74 36.71
CA LEU A 421 -40.51 20.63 36.06
C LEU A 421 -40.06 19.30 36.70
N PRO A 422 -40.96 18.34 36.90
CA PRO A 422 -40.67 17.09 37.63
C PRO A 422 -39.87 16.08 36.80
N PRO A 423 -39.22 15.09 37.46
CA PRO A 423 -38.41 14.07 36.78
C PRO A 423 -39.26 13.06 35.97
N PRO A 424 -38.68 12.41 34.93
CA PRO A 424 -39.35 11.39 34.15
C PRO A 424 -39.51 10.05 34.90
N PRO A 425 -40.50 9.21 34.56
CA PRO A 425 -40.76 7.94 35.22
C PRO A 425 -39.77 6.82 34.81
N PRO A 426 -39.56 5.79 35.67
CA PRO A 426 -38.65 4.68 35.41
C PRO A 426 -39.22 3.63 34.43
N PRO A 427 -38.35 2.80 33.80
CA PRO A 427 -38.76 1.75 32.86
C PRO A 427 -39.40 0.53 33.57
N PRO A 428 -40.25 -0.26 32.86
CA PRO A 428 -40.95 -1.41 33.44
C PRO A 428 -40.04 -2.64 33.63
N LEU A 429 -40.37 -3.44 34.65
CA LEU A 429 -39.72 -4.69 35.04
C LEU A 429 -40.14 -5.89 34.16
N PRO A 430 -39.28 -6.92 34.00
CA PRO A 430 -39.65 -8.17 33.34
C PRO A 430 -40.60 -9.04 34.18
N SER A 431 -41.50 -9.76 33.52
CA SER A 431 -42.45 -10.70 34.13
C SER A 431 -41.78 -12.04 34.51
N PRO A 432 -42.32 -12.77 35.52
CA PRO A 432 -41.62 -13.89 36.13
C PRO A 432 -41.74 -15.22 35.37
N LEU A 433 -40.72 -16.07 35.58
CA LEU A 433 -40.72 -17.48 35.22
C LEU A 433 -41.74 -18.27 36.07
N VAL A 434 -42.42 -19.23 35.46
CA VAL A 434 -43.16 -20.29 36.16
C VAL A 434 -42.51 -21.61 35.81
N GLU A 435 -41.85 -22.23 36.78
CA GLU A 435 -41.44 -23.63 36.70
C GLU A 435 -42.66 -24.54 36.95
N HIS A 436 -42.76 -25.64 36.21
CA HIS A 436 -43.45 -26.82 36.72
C HIS A 436 -42.68 -28.09 36.36
N SER A 437 -42.57 -28.92 37.40
CA SER A 437 -41.85 -30.17 37.55
C SER A 437 -41.92 -31.17 36.38
N CYS A 438 -40.80 -31.85 36.17
CA CYS A 438 -40.75 -33.16 35.54
C CYS A 438 -41.37 -34.24 36.45
N ASP A 439 -42.14 -35.15 35.85
CA ASP A 439 -42.32 -36.53 36.32
C ASP A 439 -42.45 -37.43 35.09
N ALA A 440 -41.98 -38.67 35.20
CA ALA A 440 -41.95 -39.63 34.10
C ALA A 440 -43.16 -40.58 34.19
N ASP A 441 -43.77 -40.93 33.05
CA ASP A 441 -43.96 -42.36 32.76
C ASP A 441 -44.33 -42.72 31.31
N THR A 442 -43.96 -43.97 31.01
CA THR A 442 -44.23 -44.86 29.87
C THR A 442 -45.54 -44.71 29.06
N ALA A 443 -45.44 -44.72 27.71
CA ALA A 443 -46.34 -45.51 26.84
C ALA A 443 -45.88 -45.59 25.36
N ASN A 444 -45.99 -46.78 24.75
CA ASN A 444 -45.87 -47.00 23.31
C ASN A 444 -47.05 -46.40 22.53
N LEU A 445 -46.85 -46.01 21.26
CA LEU A 445 -47.65 -46.47 20.12
C LEU A 445 -47.05 -46.04 18.77
N GLN A 446 -47.48 -46.70 17.68
CA GLN A 446 -46.76 -46.82 16.41
C GLN A 446 -47.71 -46.58 15.21
N TYR A 447 -47.15 -46.43 13.99
CA TYR A 447 -47.81 -46.36 12.66
C TYR A 447 -48.40 -44.98 12.22
N PRO A 448 -48.64 -44.75 10.90
CA PRO A 448 -47.72 -44.97 9.77
C PRO A 448 -47.71 -43.85 8.69
N HIS A 449 -46.86 -44.01 7.67
CA HIS A 449 -46.87 -43.23 6.42
C HIS A 449 -48.21 -43.25 5.65
N PRO A 450 -48.38 -42.31 4.70
CA PRO A 450 -48.48 -42.77 3.31
C PRO A 450 -47.54 -42.04 2.33
N ARG A 451 -46.97 -42.81 1.39
CA ARG A 451 -46.28 -42.28 0.19
C ARG A 451 -47.31 -41.97 -0.90
N ARG A 452 -47.12 -40.89 -1.67
CA ARG A 452 -47.59 -40.80 -3.07
C ARG A 452 -46.45 -40.41 -3.99
N ARG A 453 -46.22 -41.24 -5.01
CA ARG A 453 -45.37 -40.94 -6.16
C ARG A 453 -46.16 -40.07 -7.15
N SER A 454 -45.53 -39.05 -7.73
CA SER A 454 -45.89 -38.54 -9.06
C SER A 454 -44.77 -38.93 -10.03
N LEU A 455 -45.15 -39.51 -11.17
CA LEU A 455 -44.24 -39.91 -12.23
C LEU A 455 -44.20 -38.84 -13.31
N SER A 456 -43.02 -38.64 -13.89
CA SER A 456 -42.78 -37.76 -15.03
C SER A 456 -43.36 -38.34 -16.33
N ARG A 457 -43.76 -37.44 -17.25
CA ARG A 457 -44.01 -37.74 -18.66
C ARG A 457 -43.31 -36.65 -19.51
N PRO A 458 -42.66 -37.00 -20.63
CA PRO A 458 -41.87 -36.07 -21.42
C PRO A 458 -42.73 -35.17 -22.33
N LEU A 459 -42.15 -34.03 -22.73
CA LEU A 459 -42.70 -33.12 -23.74
C LEU A 459 -42.29 -33.58 -25.15
N ASN A 460 -43.23 -33.55 -26.09
CA ASN A 460 -42.95 -33.72 -27.53
C ASN A 460 -42.60 -32.36 -28.18
N PRO A 461 -41.76 -32.34 -29.23
CA PRO A 461 -41.45 -31.12 -29.97
C PRO A 461 -42.60 -30.70 -30.91
N LEU A 462 -42.68 -29.39 -31.19
CA LEU A 462 -43.56 -28.79 -32.20
C LEU A 462 -42.86 -28.78 -33.58
N PRO A 463 -43.59 -28.96 -34.69
CA PRO A 463 -43.02 -28.89 -36.04
C PRO A 463 -42.98 -27.46 -36.60
N GLU A 464 -42.00 -27.20 -37.46
CA GLU A 464 -41.98 -26.08 -38.40
C GLU A 464 -42.99 -26.33 -39.55
N ASN A 465 -43.65 -25.29 -40.08
CA ASN A 465 -43.47 -24.88 -41.48
C ASN A 465 -44.28 -23.64 -41.93
N GLU A 466 -43.64 -22.91 -42.86
CA GLU A 466 -44.18 -22.17 -44.02
C GLU A 466 -45.33 -21.14 -43.88
N GLY A 467 -44.97 -19.87 -44.09
CA GLY A 467 -45.32 -19.12 -45.32
C GLY A 467 -46.78 -18.83 -45.69
N VAL A 468 -47.16 -17.55 -45.60
CA VAL A 468 -47.48 -16.64 -46.74
C VAL A 468 -47.58 -15.21 -46.21
#